data_AF-A0A7G8EU21-F1
#
_entry.id   AF-A0A7G8EU21-F1
#
_cell.length_a   1.000
_cell.length_b   1.000
_cell.length_c   1.000
_cell.angle_alpha   90.00
_cell.angle_beta   90.00
_cell.angle_gamma   90.00
#
_symmetry.space_group_name_H-M   'P 1'
#
loop_
_entity.id
_entity.type
_entity.pdbx_description
1 polymer ?
#
loop_
_entity_poly.entity_id
_entity_poly.type
_entity_poly.pdbx_seq_one_letter_code
_entity_poly.pdbx_strand_id
1 'polypeptide(L)'
;MTPTYVLPPLLGIPLIGLALVRCDAPWKALVLRSALGGFASLLFATYGAVDVALTEALVGTLLSTLLYAVAIKHTTTFRLLQDPQAPMPLEREEQLKRLLTTVGLQLELVDTAPAADSGDLHAAWICNAHEPPSVRLRHRSLLDALMTQDPATAKAMNLVLDPSLTNR
;
A
#
# COMPACT_ATOMS: atom_id res chain seq x y z
N MET A 1 3.64 45.53 5.88
CA MET A 1 4.76 44.87 5.15
C MET A 1 4.79 43.43 5.60
N THR A 2 4.41 42.47 4.76
CA THR A 2 4.59 41.04 5.08
C THR A 2 6.09 40.74 5.06
N PRO A 3 6.67 40.22 6.15
CA PRO A 3 8.08 39.90 6.15
C PRO A 3 8.41 38.86 5.08
N THR A 4 9.49 39.05 4.33
CA THR A 4 9.89 38.18 3.21
C THR A 4 10.06 36.71 3.62
N TYR A 5 10.37 36.44 4.90
CA TYR A 5 10.51 35.08 5.43
C TYR A 5 9.18 34.30 5.57
N VAL A 6 8.03 34.97 5.50
CA VAL A 6 6.70 34.33 5.52
C VAL A 6 6.31 33.80 4.14
N LEU A 7 6.93 34.34 3.08
CA LEU A 7 6.57 34.01 1.71
C LEU A 7 6.82 32.53 1.34
N PRO A 8 7.95 31.89 1.73
CA PRO A 8 8.18 30.48 1.44
C PRO A 8 7.13 29.52 2.05
N PRO A 9 6.79 29.58 3.36
CA PRO A 9 5.77 28.69 3.91
C PRO A 9 4.39 28.93 3.30
N LEU A 10 4.04 30.21 3.08
CA LEU A 10 2.74 30.59 2.53
C LEU A 10 2.50 30.08 1.09
N LEU A 11 3.53 30.14 0.23
CA LEU A 11 3.46 29.62 -1.13
C LEU A 11 3.67 28.10 -1.20
N GLY A 12 4.48 27.54 -0.31
CA GLY A 12 4.78 26.11 -0.29
C GLY A 12 3.56 25.26 0.05
N ILE A 13 2.72 25.69 0.99
CA ILE A 13 1.51 24.96 1.42
C ILE A 13 0.59 24.61 0.25
N PRO A 14 0.09 25.56 -0.57
CA PRO A 14 -0.81 25.22 -1.68
C PRO A 14 -0.12 24.40 -2.78
N LEU A 15 1.16 24.65 -3.04
CA LEU A 15 1.92 23.90 -4.05
C LEU A 15 2.10 22.43 -3.64
N ILE A 16 2.54 22.20 -2.41
CA ILE A 16 2.70 20.85 -1.84
C ILE A 16 1.34 20.17 -1.69
N GLY A 17 0.30 20.90 -1.28
CA GLY A 17 -1.06 20.39 -1.20
C GLY A 17 -1.60 19.90 -2.54
N LEU A 18 -1.37 20.65 -3.62
CA LEU A 18 -1.76 20.21 -4.96
C LEU A 18 -0.97 18.98 -5.41
N ALA A 19 0.34 18.94 -5.15
CA ALA A 19 1.17 17.77 -5.44
C ALA A 19 0.72 16.53 -4.65
N LEU A 20 0.29 16.71 -3.39
CA LEU A 20 -0.21 15.66 -2.51
C LEU A 20 -1.51 15.05 -3.05
N VAL A 21 -2.48 15.87 -3.46
CA VAL A 21 -3.77 15.38 -3.99
C VAL A 21 -3.59 14.61 -5.30
N ARG A 22 -2.55 14.93 -6.08
CA ARG A 22 -2.21 14.23 -7.34
C ARG A 22 -1.24 13.05 -7.16
N CYS A 23 -0.91 12.68 -5.93
CA CYS A 23 0.10 11.67 -5.67
C CYS A 23 -0.51 10.27 -5.59
N ASP A 24 -0.20 9.41 -6.57
CA ASP A 24 -0.68 8.02 -6.57
C ASP A 24 0.09 7.09 -5.62
N ALA A 25 1.35 7.41 -5.33
CA ALA A 25 2.20 6.55 -4.50
C ALA A 25 2.03 6.89 -3.00
N PRO A 26 1.62 5.94 -2.14
CA PRO A 26 1.26 6.23 -0.75
C PRO A 26 2.44 6.73 0.08
N TRP A 27 3.64 6.16 -0.11
CA TRP A 27 4.85 6.63 0.57
C TRP A 27 5.25 8.05 0.14
N LYS A 28 5.10 8.39 -1.15
CA LYS A 28 5.37 9.74 -1.65
C LYS A 28 4.34 10.73 -1.10
N ALA A 29 3.06 10.33 -1.03
CA ALA A 29 2.01 11.13 -0.44
C ALA A 29 2.30 11.41 1.05
N LEU A 30 2.78 10.41 1.79
CA LEU A 30 3.15 10.57 3.19
C LEU A 30 4.28 11.60 3.39
N VAL A 31 5.31 11.58 2.53
CA VAL A 31 6.39 12.58 2.55
C VAL A 31 5.86 13.98 2.23
N LEU A 32 4.98 14.12 1.24
CA LEU A 32 4.37 15.41 0.92
C LEU A 32 3.47 15.91 2.07
N ARG A 33 2.75 15.02 2.75
CA ARG A 33 1.92 15.34 3.92
C ARG A 33 2.75 15.82 5.11
N SER A 34 3.92 15.24 5.35
CA SER A 34 4.82 15.67 6.42
C SER A 34 5.46 17.03 6.10
N ALA A 35 5.84 17.27 4.84
CA ALA A 35 6.29 18.57 4.38
C ALA A 35 5.21 19.64 4.56
N LEU A 36 3.94 19.34 4.23
CA LEU A 36 2.82 20.26 4.42
C LEU A 36 2.67 20.69 5.88
N GLY A 37 2.74 19.75 6.83
CA GLY A 37 2.68 20.03 8.27
C GLY A 37 3.90 20.81 8.78
N GLY A 38 5.10 20.52 8.27
CA GLY A 38 6.31 21.30 8.58
C GLY A 38 6.21 22.76 8.12
N PHE A 39 5.67 23.00 6.92
CA PHE A 39 5.43 24.35 6.41
C PHE A 39 4.34 25.08 7.22
N ALA A 40 3.28 24.38 7.65
CA ALA A 40 2.25 24.94 8.53
C ALA A 40 2.82 25.31 9.91
N SER A 41 3.62 24.43 10.52
CA SER A 41 4.32 24.71 11.77
C SER A 41 5.23 25.94 11.66
N LEU A 42 5.98 26.06 10.55
CA LEU A 42 6.82 27.24 10.31
C LEU A 42 5.97 28.51 10.21
N LEU A 43 4.84 28.44 9.49
CA LEU A 43 3.91 29.56 9.37
C LEU A 43 3.41 29.99 10.75
N PHE A 44 2.90 29.07 11.56
CA PHE A 44 2.41 29.38 12.92
C PHE A 44 3.48 30.02 13.80
N ALA A 45 4.72 29.52 13.74
CA ALA A 45 5.85 30.11 14.47
C ALA A 45 6.13 31.54 14.01
N THR A 46 6.08 31.82 12.70
CA THR A 46 6.30 33.19 12.17
C THR A 46 5.20 34.18 12.54
N TYR A 47 3.98 33.71 12.81
CA TYR A 47 2.87 34.52 13.31
C TYR A 47 2.86 34.66 14.84
N GLY A 48 3.87 34.11 15.54
CA GLY A 48 3.98 34.19 17.00
C GLY A 48 3.11 33.17 17.77
N ALA A 49 2.46 32.24 17.07
CA ALA A 49 1.64 31.19 17.66
C ALA A 49 2.50 29.96 18.00
N VAL A 50 3.40 30.10 18.98
CA VAL A 50 4.41 29.08 19.32
C VAL A 50 3.78 27.76 19.79
N ASP A 51 2.76 27.83 20.65
CA ASP A 51 2.08 26.62 21.15
C ASP A 51 1.42 25.84 20.02
N VAL A 52 0.79 26.57 19.08
CA VAL A 52 0.16 25.98 17.90
C VAL A 52 1.22 25.36 16.99
N ALA A 53 2.33 26.06 16.74
CA ALA A 53 3.44 25.55 15.95
C ALA A 53 4.01 24.25 16.52
N LEU A 54 4.23 24.20 17.84
CA LEU A 54 4.74 23.00 18.51
C LEU A 54 3.77 21.82 18.37
N THR A 55 2.47 22.05 18.55
CA THR A 55 1.47 20.99 18.39
C THR A 55 1.32 20.52 16.94
N GLU A 56 1.46 21.40 15.96
CA GLU A 56 1.45 21.03 14.54
C GLU A 56 2.68 20.19 14.17
N ALA A 57 3.87 20.53 14.69
CA ALA A 57 5.08 19.75 14.48
C ALA A 57 4.97 18.35 15.12
N LEU A 58 4.53 18.28 16.38
CA LEU A 58 4.50 17.02 17.14
C LEU A 58 3.33 16.12 16.73
N VAL A 59 2.11 16.66 16.71
CA VAL A 59 0.89 15.89 16.48
C VAL A 59 0.51 15.90 15.01
N GLY A 60 0.43 17.10 14.42
CA GLY A 60 0.02 17.30 13.02
C GLY A 60 0.96 16.69 11.99
N THR A 61 2.27 16.66 12.31
CA THR A 61 3.33 16.16 11.43
C THR A 61 3.88 14.82 11.90
N LEU A 62 4.55 14.75 13.06
CA LEU A 62 5.27 13.55 13.49
C LEU A 62 4.32 12.39 13.81
N LEU A 63 3.37 12.57 14.73
CA LEU A 63 2.45 11.50 15.12
C LEU A 63 1.61 11.04 13.92
N SER A 64 1.04 11.97 13.17
CA SER A 64 0.28 11.65 11.96
C SER A 64 1.12 10.86 10.96
N THR A 65 2.39 11.22 10.76
CA THR A 65 3.28 10.51 9.83
C THR A 65 3.56 9.10 10.30
N LEU A 66 3.81 8.89 11.59
CA LEU A 66 4.06 7.57 12.18
C LEU A 66 2.84 6.66 12.04
N LEU A 67 1.65 7.15 12.40
CA LEU A 67 0.42 6.38 12.30
C LEU A 67 0.12 5.98 10.86
N TYR A 68 0.31 6.90 9.91
CA TYR A 68 0.07 6.63 8.50
C TYR A 68 1.14 5.68 7.91
N ALA A 69 2.40 5.78 8.34
CA ALA A 69 3.45 4.83 7.94
C ALA A 69 3.09 3.39 8.39
N VAL A 70 2.62 3.24 9.63
CA VAL A 70 2.14 1.96 10.15
C VAL A 70 0.93 1.47 9.35
N ALA A 71 -0.04 2.34 9.07
CA ALA A 71 -1.21 2.00 8.28
C ALA A 71 -0.86 1.55 6.85
N ILE A 72 0.04 2.25 6.15
CA ILE A 72 0.51 1.85 4.82
C ILE A 72 1.14 0.46 4.90
N LYS A 73 2.06 0.25 5.84
CA LYS A 73 2.74 -1.05 5.98
C LYS A 73 1.75 -2.20 6.19
N HIS A 74 0.72 -2.01 7.01
CA HIS A 74 -0.28 -3.05 7.31
C HIS A 74 -1.30 -3.26 6.19
N THR A 75 -1.54 -2.27 5.33
CA THR A 75 -2.52 -2.37 4.23
C THR A 75 -1.90 -2.86 2.91
N THR A 76 -0.57 -2.88 2.81
CA THR A 76 0.15 -3.37 1.62
C THR A 76 0.45 -4.87 1.65
N THR A 77 0.05 -5.60 2.69
CA THR A 77 0.35 -7.03 2.80
C THR A 77 -0.65 -7.89 2.03
N PHE A 78 -0.15 -8.70 1.11
CA PHE A 78 -0.91 -9.67 0.34
C PHE A 78 -0.68 -11.07 0.91
N ARG A 79 -1.74 -11.66 1.47
CA ARG A 79 -1.67 -12.97 2.11
C ARG A 79 -2.08 -14.09 1.17
N LEU A 80 -1.16 -15.00 0.91
CA LEU A 80 -1.36 -16.20 0.10
C LEU A 80 -1.39 -17.44 1.01
N LEU A 81 -2.50 -18.17 0.97
CA LEU A 81 -2.59 -19.48 1.60
C LEU A 81 -1.86 -20.53 0.76
N GLN A 82 -1.00 -21.34 1.36
CA GLN A 82 -0.41 -22.51 0.72
C GLN A 82 -0.62 -23.77 1.56
N ASP A 83 -0.68 -24.92 0.89
CA ASP A 83 -0.74 -26.21 1.56
C ASP A 83 0.67 -26.61 2.05
N PRO A 84 0.87 -26.90 3.35
CA PRO A 84 2.16 -27.36 3.87
C PRO A 84 2.70 -28.62 3.17
N GLN A 85 1.83 -29.47 2.63
CA GLN A 85 2.22 -30.70 1.93
C GLN A 85 2.60 -30.45 0.46
N ALA A 86 2.17 -29.32 -0.11
CA ALA A 86 2.44 -28.93 -1.48
C ALA A 86 2.79 -27.43 -1.56
N PRO A 87 3.90 -27.00 -0.92
CA PRO A 87 4.30 -25.60 -0.87
C PRO A 87 4.61 -25.05 -2.28
N MET A 88 4.51 -23.73 -2.42
CA MET A 88 4.87 -23.08 -3.66
C MET A 88 6.39 -23.23 -3.91
N PRO A 89 6.82 -23.59 -5.14
CA PRO A 89 8.25 -23.59 -5.48
C PRO A 89 8.85 -22.18 -5.36
N LEU A 90 10.08 -22.08 -4.85
CA LEU A 90 10.80 -20.81 -4.64
C LEU A 90 10.84 -19.92 -5.90
N GLU A 91 11.04 -20.52 -7.08
CA GLU A 91 11.05 -19.77 -8.35
C GLU A 91 9.72 -19.06 -8.62
N ARG A 92 8.59 -19.71 -8.31
CA ARG A 92 7.26 -19.12 -8.48
C ARG A 92 6.94 -18.11 -7.39
N GLU A 93 7.43 -18.33 -6.17
CA GLU A 93 7.32 -17.35 -5.08
C GLU A 93 8.02 -16.04 -5.47
N GLU A 94 9.24 -16.12 -6.00
CA GLU A 94 9.96 -14.93 -6.47
C GLU A 94 9.25 -14.23 -7.63
N GLN A 95 8.71 -14.98 -8.58
CA GLN A 95 7.92 -14.41 -9.69
C GLN A 95 6.66 -13.69 -9.17
N LEU A 96 5.93 -14.30 -8.23
CA LEU A 96 4.76 -13.68 -7.61
C LEU A 96 5.14 -12.43 -6.83
N LYS A 97 6.21 -12.50 -6.06
CA LYS A 97 6.72 -11.37 -5.28
C LYS A 97 7.07 -10.21 -6.20
N ARG A 98 7.76 -10.46 -7.32
CA ARG A 98 8.06 -9.43 -8.33
C ARG A 98 6.78 -8.82 -8.90
N LEU A 99 5.81 -9.65 -9.26
CA LEU A 99 4.53 -9.20 -9.81
C LEU A 99 3.74 -8.33 -8.81
N LEU A 100 3.68 -8.75 -7.54
CA LEU A 100 3.00 -8.01 -6.47
C LEU A 100 3.71 -6.69 -6.13
N THR A 101 5.05 -6.66 -6.18
CA THR A 101 5.79 -5.41 -5.95
C THR A 101 5.49 -4.34 -6.99
N THR A 102 5.12 -4.71 -8.21
CA THR A 102 4.74 -3.77 -9.27
C THR A 102 3.46 -2.98 -8.91
N VAL A 103 2.56 -3.57 -8.13
CA VAL A 103 1.35 -2.92 -7.60
C VAL A 103 1.51 -2.46 -6.15
N GLY A 104 2.72 -2.51 -5.59
CA GLY A 104 3.02 -2.04 -4.24
C GLY A 104 2.59 -2.99 -3.11
N LEU A 105 2.34 -4.27 -3.42
CA LEU A 105 1.96 -5.29 -2.44
C LEU A 105 3.17 -6.12 -2.00
N GLN A 106 3.15 -6.57 -0.73
CA GLN A 106 4.15 -7.45 -0.14
C GLN A 106 3.58 -8.84 0.07
N LEU A 107 4.23 -9.86 -0.48
CA LEU A 107 3.80 -11.25 -0.30
C LEU A 107 4.06 -11.73 1.13
N GLU A 108 3.02 -12.23 1.79
CA GLU A 108 3.07 -12.99 3.04
C GLU A 108 2.48 -14.37 2.78
N LEU A 109 3.30 -15.42 2.96
CA LEU A 109 2.87 -16.81 2.85
C LEU A 109 2.26 -17.27 4.17
N VAL A 110 1.11 -17.92 4.09
CA VAL A 110 0.37 -18.43 5.25
C VAL A 110 0.14 -19.93 5.06
N ASP A 111 0.61 -20.73 6.01
CA ASP A 111 0.54 -22.21 5.94
C ASP A 111 -0.74 -22.79 6.58
N THR A 112 -1.45 -21.97 7.38
CA THR A 112 -2.68 -22.38 8.07
C THR A 112 -3.81 -21.43 7.73
N ALA A 113 -4.93 -21.96 7.25
CA ALA A 113 -6.11 -21.13 7.01
C ALA A 113 -6.56 -20.52 8.35
N PRO A 114 -6.78 -19.19 8.43
CA PRO A 114 -7.28 -18.57 9.64
C PRO A 114 -8.63 -19.20 10.01
N ALA A 115 -8.87 -19.39 11.32
CA ALA A 115 -10.02 -20.11 11.87
C ALA A 115 -11.40 -19.49 11.53
N ALA A 116 -11.44 -18.34 10.87
CA ALA A 116 -12.63 -17.68 10.38
C ALA A 116 -12.40 -17.21 8.94
N ASP A 117 -13.48 -17.13 8.15
CA ASP A 117 -13.57 -16.49 6.82
C ASP A 117 -13.36 -14.97 6.95
N SER A 118 -12.22 -14.57 7.53
CA SER A 118 -11.95 -13.24 8.07
C SER A 118 -11.66 -12.20 7.00
N GLY A 119 -11.82 -12.52 5.71
CA GLY A 119 -11.42 -11.64 4.61
C GLY A 119 -9.91 -11.38 4.50
N ASP A 120 -9.10 -11.88 5.44
CA ASP A 120 -7.65 -11.66 5.51
C ASP A 120 -6.85 -12.42 4.44
N LEU A 121 -7.41 -13.49 3.88
CA LEU A 121 -6.80 -14.22 2.77
C LEU A 121 -7.11 -13.52 1.46
N HIS A 122 -6.09 -13.29 0.65
CA HIS A 122 -6.22 -12.62 -0.64
C HIS A 122 -6.18 -13.62 -1.80
N ALA A 123 -5.46 -14.73 -1.61
CA ALA A 123 -5.34 -15.79 -2.59
C ALA A 123 -5.02 -17.14 -1.95
N ALA A 124 -5.19 -18.20 -2.74
CA ALA A 124 -4.77 -19.55 -2.40
C ALA A 124 -3.93 -20.16 -3.52
N TRP A 125 -2.85 -20.84 -3.14
CA TRP A 125 -2.05 -21.67 -4.03
C TRP A 125 -2.66 -23.07 -4.12
N ILE A 126 -2.92 -23.53 -5.35
CA ILE A 126 -3.53 -24.83 -5.59
C ILE A 126 -2.66 -25.63 -6.55
N CYS A 127 -2.09 -26.71 -6.02
CA CYS A 127 -1.43 -27.77 -6.76
C CYS A 127 -2.37 -28.98 -6.84
N ASN A 128 -2.97 -29.22 -7.99
CA ASN A 128 -3.76 -30.43 -8.25
C ASN A 128 -3.00 -31.35 -9.20
N ALA A 129 -3.11 -32.67 -9.00
CA ALA A 129 -2.46 -33.65 -9.87
C ALA A 129 -2.98 -33.62 -11.33
N HIS A 130 -4.17 -33.04 -11.56
CA HIS A 130 -4.84 -32.99 -12.86
C HIS A 130 -4.94 -31.59 -13.49
N GLU A 131 -4.55 -30.55 -12.77
CA GLU A 131 -4.59 -29.16 -13.27
C GLU A 131 -3.22 -28.51 -13.12
N PRO A 132 -2.83 -27.60 -14.04
CA PRO A 132 -1.60 -26.85 -13.87
C PRO A 132 -1.65 -26.04 -12.56
N PRO A 133 -0.52 -25.88 -11.86
CA PRO A 133 -0.51 -25.17 -10.58
C PRO A 133 -0.93 -23.72 -10.81
N SER A 134 -1.91 -23.26 -10.04
CA SER A 134 -2.55 -21.96 -10.20
C SER A 134 -2.69 -21.23 -8.88
N VAL A 135 -2.65 -19.89 -8.96
CA VAL A 135 -2.93 -19.01 -7.82
C VAL A 135 -4.35 -18.50 -8.00
N ARG A 136 -5.25 -18.89 -7.09
CA ARG A 136 -6.64 -18.44 -7.10
C ARG A 136 -6.77 -17.17 -6.28
N LEU A 137 -7.05 -16.06 -6.95
CA LEU A 137 -7.25 -14.75 -6.35
C LEU A 137 -8.71 -14.59 -5.93
N ARG A 138 -8.95 -13.95 -4.77
CA ARG A 138 -10.30 -13.67 -4.30
C ARG A 138 -10.91 -12.41 -4.93
N HIS A 139 -10.09 -11.42 -5.27
CA HIS A 139 -10.57 -10.13 -5.76
C HIS A 139 -10.31 -9.94 -7.26
N ARG A 140 -11.38 -9.65 -8.02
CA ARG A 140 -11.29 -9.38 -9.46
C ARG A 140 -10.50 -8.11 -9.79
N SER A 141 -10.69 -7.05 -9.03
CA SER A 141 -9.95 -5.79 -9.21
C SER A 141 -8.44 -5.98 -9.13
N LEU A 142 -7.98 -6.86 -8.24
CA LEU A 142 -6.56 -7.19 -8.09
C LEU A 142 -6.07 -8.01 -9.29
N LEU A 143 -6.83 -8.99 -9.75
CA LEU A 143 -6.51 -9.74 -10.97
C LEU A 143 -6.37 -8.80 -12.18
N ASP A 144 -7.33 -7.90 -12.38
CA ASP A 144 -7.34 -6.93 -13.48
C ASP A 144 -6.12 -5.98 -13.39
N ALA A 145 -5.78 -5.52 -12.18
CA ALA A 145 -4.61 -4.67 -11.95
C ALA A 145 -3.29 -5.40 -12.27
N LEU A 146 -3.15 -6.66 -11.83
CA LEU A 146 -1.96 -7.47 -12.12
C LEU A 146 -1.84 -7.79 -13.62
N MET A 147 -2.95 -8.10 -14.28
CA MET A 147 -3.00 -8.33 -15.73
C MET A 147 -2.62 -7.08 -16.52
N THR A 148 -3.02 -5.89 -16.06
CA THR A 148 -2.73 -4.63 -16.75
C THR A 148 -1.25 -4.24 -16.64
N GLN A 149 -0.63 -4.51 -15.49
CA GLN A 149 0.77 -4.16 -15.22
C GLN A 149 1.76 -5.12 -15.88
N ASP A 150 1.57 -6.44 -15.72
CA ASP A 150 2.46 -7.46 -16.30
C ASP A 150 1.67 -8.71 -16.75
N PRO A 151 1.09 -8.67 -17.96
CA PRO A 151 0.26 -9.77 -18.47
C PRO A 151 1.05 -11.05 -18.75
N ALA A 152 2.37 -10.96 -18.98
CA ALA A 152 3.19 -12.12 -19.33
C ALA A 152 3.46 -12.98 -18.10
N THR A 153 3.96 -12.36 -17.02
CA THR A 153 4.22 -13.04 -15.75
C THR A 153 2.92 -13.56 -15.15
N ALA A 154 1.86 -12.75 -15.20
CA ALA A 154 0.60 -13.09 -14.58
C ALA A 154 -0.12 -14.26 -15.32
N LYS A 155 0.04 -14.39 -16.65
CA LYS A 155 -0.39 -15.59 -17.39
C LYS A 155 0.50 -16.80 -17.08
N ALA A 156 1.82 -16.64 -17.00
CA ALA A 156 2.74 -17.72 -16.67
C ALA A 156 2.45 -18.33 -15.28
N MET A 157 1.97 -17.50 -14.35
CA MET A 157 1.55 -17.90 -13.02
C MET A 157 0.18 -18.58 -12.95
N ASN A 158 -0.56 -18.66 -14.06
CA ASN A 158 -1.95 -19.11 -14.10
C ASN A 158 -2.79 -18.45 -12.99
N LEU A 159 -2.78 -17.11 -12.93
CA LEU A 159 -3.66 -16.39 -12.00
C LEU A 159 -5.11 -16.55 -12.46
N VAL A 160 -5.97 -17.06 -11.58
CA VAL A 160 -7.39 -17.28 -11.89
C VAL A 160 -8.23 -16.70 -10.75
N LEU A 161 -9.42 -16.19 -11.06
CA LEU A 161 -10.37 -15.79 -10.03
C LEU A 161 -10.94 -17.03 -9.34
N ASP A 162 -11.01 -17.02 -8.00
CA ASP A 162 -11.59 -18.12 -7.24
C ASP A 162 -13.06 -18.34 -7.65
N PRO A 163 -13.42 -19.51 -8.21
CA PRO A 163 -14.76 -19.78 -8.72
C PRO A 163 -15.83 -19.78 -7.61
N SER A 164 -15.44 -19.97 -6.35
CA SER A 164 -16.37 -19.92 -5.21
C SER A 164 -16.96 -18.53 -4.95
N LEU A 165 -16.34 -17.47 -5.47
CA LEU A 165 -16.80 -16.09 -5.35
C LEU A 165 -17.64 -15.61 -6.54
N THR A 166 -17.68 -16.37 -7.64
CA THR A 166 -18.48 -16.02 -8.84
C THR A 166 -19.98 -16.29 -8.65
N ASN A 167 -20.36 -17.03 -7.59
CA ASN A 167 -21.73 -17.50 -7.35
C ASN A 167 -22.39 -16.88 -6.10
N ARG A 168 -21.83 -15.79 -5.58
CA ARG A 168 -22.40 -14.98 -4.47
C ARG A 168 -22.80 -13.59 -4.96
#